data_AF-A0A958UQT8-F1
#
_entry.id   AF-A0A958UQT8-F1
#
_cell.length_a   1.000
_cell.length_b   1.000
_cell.length_c   1.000
_cell.angle_alpha   90.00
_cell.angle_beta   90.00
_cell.angle_gamma   90.00
#
_symmetry.space_group_name_H-M   'P 1'
#
loop_
_entity.id
_entity.type
_entity.pdbx_description
1 polymer ?
#
loop_
_entity_poly.entity_id
_entity_poly.type
_entity_poly.pdbx_seq_one_letter_code
_entity_poly.pdbx_strand_id
1 'polypeptide(L)' 'MTSEEIYVQIQPIIKAYLPEDVSAEDINPDSDLTRELNINSAHLVDIILDIEDAFNI' A
#
# COMPACT_ATOMS: atom_id res chain seq x y z
N MET A 1 16.13 9.64 0.95
CA MET A 1 15.26 8.45 0.94
C MET A 1 15.60 7.63 -0.29
N THR A 2 15.97 6.37 -0.09
CA THR A 2 16.05 5.38 -1.18
C THR A 2 14.68 4.77 -1.44
N SER A 3 14.52 4.07 -2.56
CA SER A 3 13.28 3.35 -2.88
C SER A 3 12.94 2.30 -1.82
N GLU A 4 13.94 1.60 -1.24
CA GLU A 4 13.68 0.67 -0.15
C GLU A 4 13.17 1.36 1.12
N GLU A 5 13.69 2.54 1.47
CA GLU A 5 13.20 3.29 2.64
C GLU A 5 11.75 3.76 2.45
N ILE A 6 11.37 4.13 1.23
CA ILE A 6 9.99 4.48 0.88
C ILE A 6 9.09 3.26 1.02
N TYR A 7 9.51 2.11 0.47
CA TYR A 7 8.73 0.87 0.55
C TYR A 7 8.47 0.45 2.00
N VAL A 8 9.49 0.51 2.87
CA VAL A 8 9.33 0.16 4.30
C VAL A 8 8.32 1.07 5.00
N GLN A 9 8.19 2.34 4.58
CA GLN A 9 7.20 3.26 5.14
C GLN A 9 5.78 3.06 4.59
N ILE A 10 5.65 2.69 3.32
CA ILE A 10 4.34 2.49 2.66
C ILE A 10 3.76 1.10 2.97
N GLN A 11 4.60 0.08 3.13
CA GLN A 11 4.17 -1.30 3.43
C GLN A 11 3.16 -1.42 4.59
N PRO A 12 3.37 -0.79 5.76
CA PRO A 12 2.39 -0.84 6.85
C PRO A 12 1.07 -0.12 6.53
N ILE A 13 1.10 0.92 5.69
CA ILE A 13 -0.10 1.64 5.25
C ILE A 13 -0.95 0.72 4.38
N ILE A 14 -0.36 0.14 3.32
CA ILE A 14 -1.06 -0.80 2.43
C ILE A 14 -1.62 -1.99 3.23
N LYS A 15 -0.87 -2.51 4.20
CA LYS A 15 -1.28 -3.61 5.07
C LYS A 15 -2.55 -3.35 5.87
N ALA A 16 -2.84 -2.09 6.22
CA ALA A 16 -4.06 -1.74 6.93
C ALA A 16 -5.33 -1.89 6.07
N TYR A 17 -5.18 -1.89 4.74
CA TYR A 17 -6.27 -1.95 3.76
C TYR A 17 -6.29 -3.25 2.95
N LEU A 18 -5.40 -4.19 3.29
CA LEU A 18 -5.36 -5.49 2.65
C LEU A 18 -6.61 -6.31 3.01
N PRO A 19 -7.26 -6.96 2.02
CA PRO A 19 -8.35 -7.89 2.28
C PRO A 19 -7.90 -9.11 3.10
N GLU A 20 -8.84 -9.79 3.76
CA GLU A 20 -8.52 -11.02 4.52
C GLU A 20 -8.02 -12.18 3.63
N ASP A 21 -8.33 -12.13 2.33
CA ASP A 21 -7.92 -13.12 1.33
C ASP A 21 -6.51 -12.91 0.76
N VAL A 22 -5.80 -11.85 1.15
CA VAL A 22 -4.48 -11.50 0.61
C VAL A 22 -3.45 -11.39 1.72
N SER A 23 -2.27 -12.00 1.52
CA SER A 23 -1.19 -11.95 2.51
C SER A 23 -0.39 -10.65 2.36
N ALA A 24 0.05 -10.09 3.49
CA ALA A 24 1.00 -8.98 3.49
C ALA A 24 2.38 -9.38 2.92
N GLU A 25 2.65 -10.67 2.81
CA GLU A 25 3.86 -11.23 2.19
C GLU A 25 3.86 -11.09 0.66
N ASP A 26 2.68 -10.90 0.04
CA ASP A 26 2.54 -10.74 -1.40
C ASP A 26 2.81 -9.29 -1.87
N ILE A 27 2.96 -8.35 -0.94
CA ILE A 27 3.23 -6.94 -1.26
C ILE A 27 4.68 -6.80 -1.75
N ASN A 28 4.85 -6.47 -3.02
CA ASN A 28 6.14 -6.06 -3.59
C ASN A 28 6.09 -4.63 -4.14
N PRO A 29 7.25 -3.98 -4.35
CA PRO A 29 7.31 -2.64 -4.94
C PRO A 29 6.65 -2.52 -6.31
N ASP A 30 6.62 -3.62 -7.06
CA ASP A 30 6.04 -3.69 -8.41
C ASP A 30 4.62 -4.26 -8.42
N SER A 31 4.03 -4.55 -7.26
CA SER A 31 2.71 -5.18 -7.17
C SER A 31 1.58 -4.25 -7.60
N ASP A 32 0.60 -4.81 -8.31
CA ASP A 32 -0.64 -4.09 -8.63
C ASP A 32 -1.61 -4.18 -7.45
N LEU A 33 -1.81 -3.05 -6.75
CA LEU A 33 -2.69 -2.96 -5.58
C LEU A 33 -4.11 -3.44 -5.87
N THR A 34 -4.63 -3.20 -7.07
CA THR A 34 -6.02 -3.52 -7.42
C THR A 34 -6.19 -4.93 -7.97
N ARG A 35 -5.25 -5.39 -8.80
CA ARG A 35 -5.35 -6.67 -9.50
C ARG A 35 -4.74 -7.82 -8.72
N GLU A 36 -3.63 -7.60 -8.05
CA GLU A 36 -2.91 -8.62 -7.30
C GLU A 36 -3.31 -8.61 -5.84
N LEU A 37 -3.34 -7.42 -5.21
CA LEU A 37 -3.72 -7.29 -3.80
C LEU A 37 -5.23 -7.12 -3.57
N ASN A 38 -6.03 -7.19 -4.64
CA ASN A 38 -7.49 -7.14 -4.61
C ASN A 38 -8.06 -5.94 -3.82
N ILE A 39 -7.32 -4.83 -3.79
CA ILE A 39 -7.73 -3.60 -3.11
C ILE A 39 -8.76 -2.89 -3.99
N ASN A 40 -9.92 -2.60 -3.39
CA ASN A 40 -10.99 -1.90 -4.11
C ASN A 40 -10.68 -0.40 -4.29
N SER A 41 -11.38 0.25 -5.22
CA SER A 41 -11.17 1.65 -5.54
C SER A 41 -11.54 2.62 -4.42
N ALA A 42 -12.32 2.21 -3.42
CA ALA A 42 -12.62 3.05 -2.25
C ALA A 42 -11.39 3.12 -1.33
N HIS A 43 -10.83 1.97 -0.98
CA HIS A 43 -9.61 1.89 -0.16
C HIS A 43 -8.37 2.41 -0.88
N LEU A 44 -8.31 2.33 -2.22
CA LEU A 44 -7.19 2.88 -2.97
C LEU A 44 -7.03 4.40 -2.74
N VAL A 45 -8.14 5.14 -2.65
CA VAL A 45 -8.10 6.58 -2.37
C VAL A 45 -7.59 6.83 -0.96
N ASP A 46 -8.09 6.07 0.02
CA ASP A 46 -7.65 6.17 1.43
C ASP A 46 -6.14 5.90 1.57
N ILE A 47 -5.62 4.86 0.89
CA ILE A 47 -4.19 4.52 0.88
C ILE A 47 -3.35 5.68 0.33
N ILE A 48 -3.79 6.31 -0.76
CA ILE A 48 -3.05 7.43 -1.35
C ILE A 48 -3.03 8.61 -0.36
N LEU A 49 -4.16 8.93 0.27
CA LEU A 49 -4.24 10.00 1.27
C LEU A 49 -3.33 9.73 2.49
N ASP A 50 -3.31 8.49 2.99
CA ASP A 50 -2.43 8.12 4.11
C ASP A 50 -0.94 8.21 3.73
N ILE A 51 -0.59 7.89 2.48
CA ILE A 51 0.77 8.08 1.96
C ILE A 51 1.08 9.58 1.84
N GLU A 52 0.17 10.39 1.29
CA GLU A 52 0.36 11.84 1.18
C GLU A 52 0.58 12.48 2.56
N ASP A 53 -0.21 12.09 3.55
CA ASP A 53 -0.06 12.53 4.95
C ASP A 53 1.27 12.05 5.56
N ALA A 54 1.65 10.78 5.36
CA ALA A 54 2.89 10.22 5.91
C ALA A 54 4.15 10.89 5.34
N PHE A 55 4.11 11.29 4.06
CA PHE A 55 5.21 11.96 3.37
C PHE A 55 5.07 13.50 3.40
N ASN A 56 3.95 14.01 3.91
CA ASN A 56 3.62 15.43 4.00
C ASN A 56 3.75 16.15 2.65
N ILE A 57 3.14 15.56 1.60
CA ILE A 57 3.16 16.03 0.21
C ILE A 57 1.79 16.51 -0.28
#